data_AF-A0A964FZP0-F1
#
_entry.id   AF-A0A964FZP0-F1
#
_cell.length_a   1.000
_cell.length_b   1.000
_cell.length_c   1.000
_cell.angle_alpha   90.00
_cell.angle_beta   90.00
_cell.angle_gamma   90.00
#
_symmetry.space_group_name_H-M   'P 1'
#
loop_
_entity.id
_entity.type
_entity.pdbx_description
1 polymer ?
#
loop_
_entity_poly.entity_id
_entity_poly.type
_entity_poly.pdbx_seq_one_letter_code
_entity_poly.pdbx_strand_id
1 'polypeptide(L)'
;MIEERLSVAIKGSGIASWDLDVRTNRVIWSANHFRIFGCEPTPGGETTIAVWKKFVHPDDLKQVLQAVKTARETRSLYSIDYRIVRADTAKIRWLSVLGTRGQIKYQSKWDNRDIPFW
;
A
#
# COMPACT_ATOMS: atom_id res chain seq x y z
N MET A 1 -17.65 5.19 17.90
CA MET A 1 -17.07 3.85 18.16
C MET A 1 -16.80 3.08 16.86
N ILE A 2 -16.11 3.67 15.87
CA ILE A 2 -15.75 2.99 14.61
C ILE A 2 -14.23 2.77 14.50
N GLU A 3 -13.43 3.51 15.28
CA GLU A 3 -11.96 3.47 15.20
C GLU A 3 -11.33 2.24 15.88
N GLU A 4 -12.01 1.63 16.84
CA GLU A 4 -11.39 0.62 17.70
C GLU A 4 -11.39 -0.79 17.10
N ARG A 5 -12.36 -1.11 16.22
CA ARG A 5 -12.41 -2.40 15.52
C ARG A 5 -11.47 -2.49 14.32
N LEU A 6 -11.08 -1.37 13.72
CA LEU A 6 -10.16 -1.35 12.57
C LEU A 6 -8.70 -1.58 12.99
N SER A 7 -8.31 -1.10 14.17
CA SER A 7 -6.93 -1.16 14.67
C SER A 7 -6.45 -2.59 14.98
N VAL A 8 -7.35 -3.46 15.46
CA VAL A 8 -6.98 -4.81 15.94
C VAL A 8 -6.73 -5.79 14.79
N ALA A 9 -7.48 -5.69 13.68
CA ALA A 9 -7.34 -6.62 12.54
C ALA A 9 -6.10 -6.36 11.66
N ILE A 10 -5.51 -5.15 11.74
CA ILE A 10 -4.37 -4.74 10.92
C ILE A 10 -3.02 -5.23 11.49
N LYS A 11 -2.95 -5.58 12.78
CA LYS A 11 -1.68 -5.96 13.42
C LYS A 11 -1.08 -7.30 12.95
N GLY A 12 -1.88 -8.20 12.36
CA GLY A 12 -1.44 -9.54 11.93
C GLY A 12 -1.66 -9.87 10.45
N SER A 13 -2.45 -9.08 9.73
CA SER A 13 -2.63 -9.23 8.29
C SER A 13 -1.65 -8.28 7.59
N GLY A 14 -0.98 -8.68 6.51
CA GLY A 14 -0.04 -7.81 5.76
C GLY A 14 -0.68 -6.57 5.10
N ILE A 15 -1.84 -6.11 5.58
CA ILE A 15 -2.69 -5.08 5.01
C ILE A 15 -2.16 -3.70 5.40
N ALA A 16 -1.97 -2.84 4.41
CA ALA A 16 -1.71 -1.42 4.59
C ALA A 16 -2.85 -0.60 4.02
N SER A 17 -3.05 0.60 4.57
CA SER A 17 -4.02 1.57 4.06
C SER A 17 -3.32 2.89 3.80
N TRP A 18 -3.91 3.67 2.91
CA TRP A 18 -3.52 5.06 2.70
C TRP A 18 -4.73 5.91 2.36
N ASP A 19 -4.70 7.17 2.78
CA ASP A 19 -5.71 8.16 2.44
C ASP A 19 -5.07 9.29 1.66
N LEU A 20 -5.61 9.61 0.48
CA LEU A 20 -5.13 10.73 -0.33
C LEU A 20 -6.11 11.89 -0.23
N ASP A 21 -5.63 13.02 0.27
CA ASP A 21 -6.28 14.31 0.07
C ASP A 21 -5.84 14.86 -1.29
N VAL A 22 -6.75 14.78 -2.26
CA VAL A 22 -6.53 15.25 -3.64
C VAL A 22 -6.38 16.77 -3.74
N ARG A 23 -6.91 17.54 -2.78
CA ARG A 23 -6.82 19.00 -2.79
C ARG A 23 -5.44 19.47 -2.34
N THR A 24 -4.85 18.78 -1.37
CA THR A 24 -3.55 19.14 -0.79
C THR A 24 -2.40 18.25 -1.27
N ASN A 25 -2.70 17.22 -2.06
CA ASN A 25 -1.77 16.19 -2.53
C ASN A 25 -1.03 15.47 -1.38
N ARG A 26 -1.64 15.47 -0.19
CA ARG A 26 -1.13 14.77 1.00
C ARG A 26 -1.65 13.34 1.01
N VAL A 27 -0.77 12.42 1.35
CA VAL A 27 -1.12 11.02 1.57
C VAL A 27 -0.88 10.72 3.04
N ILE A 28 -1.82 10.07 3.70
CA ILE A 28 -1.65 9.53 5.05
C ILE A 28 -1.43 8.03 4.91
N TRP A 29 -0.32 7.53 5.45
CA TRP A 29 0.00 6.11 5.50
C TRP A 29 -0.31 5.53 6.87
N SER A 30 -0.86 4.32 6.90
CA SER A 30 -0.96 3.58 8.16
C SER A 30 0.42 3.13 8.64
N ALA A 31 0.56 2.87 9.94
CA ALA A 31 1.82 2.39 10.52
C ALA A 31 2.35 1.10 9.84
N ASN A 32 1.43 0.23 9.36
CA ASN A 32 1.83 -0.98 8.65
C ASN A 32 2.38 -0.68 7.25
N HIS A 33 1.91 0.39 6.59
CA HIS A 33 2.43 0.82 5.29
C HIS A 33 3.93 1.13 5.37
N PHE A 34 4.33 1.92 6.36
CA PHE A 34 5.74 2.23 6.64
C PHE A 34 6.57 0.95 6.87
N ARG A 35 6.04 0.00 7.66
CA ARG A 35 6.69 -1.30 7.90
C ARG A 35 6.86 -2.14 6.63
N ILE A 36 5.85 -2.19 5.77
CA ILE A 36 5.91 -2.91 4.48
C ILE A 36 6.96 -2.30 3.56
N PHE A 37 7.09 -0.97 3.58
CA PHE A 37 8.03 -0.21 2.75
C PHE A 37 9.44 -0.16 3.36
N GLY A 38 9.58 -0.53 4.64
CA GLY A 38 10.87 -0.54 5.34
C GLY A 38 11.39 0.86 5.59
N CYS A 39 10.50 1.81 5.92
CA CYS A 39 10.85 3.19 6.25
C CYS A 39 10.25 3.59 7.59
N GLU A 40 10.85 4.62 8.20
CA GLU A 40 10.37 5.15 9.48
C GLU A 40 9.04 5.91 9.31
N PRO A 41 8.08 5.75 10.24
CA PRO A 41 6.87 6.54 10.26
C PRO A 41 7.15 8.04 10.38
N THR A 42 6.39 8.84 9.64
CA THR A 42 6.39 10.29 9.78
C THR A 42 5.38 10.74 10.85
N PRO A 43 5.53 11.94 11.44
CA PRO A 43 4.52 12.52 12.30
C PRO A 43 3.16 12.55 11.60
N GLY A 44 2.13 11.98 12.24
CA GLY A 44 0.78 11.88 11.66
C GLY A 44 0.64 10.94 10.46
N GLY A 45 1.70 10.19 10.08
CA GLY A 45 1.70 9.33 8.90
C GLY A 45 1.71 10.11 7.57
N GLU A 46 1.99 11.40 7.60
CA GLU A 46 1.96 12.27 6.42
C GLU A 46 3.09 11.93 5.44
N THR A 47 2.73 11.82 4.16
CA THR A 47 3.63 11.57 3.05
C THR A 47 3.05 12.13 1.76
N THR A 48 3.69 11.86 0.63
CA THR A 48 3.24 12.34 -0.68
C THR A 48 3.27 11.21 -1.71
N ILE A 49 2.54 11.39 -2.80
CA ILE A 49 2.63 10.50 -3.96
C ILE A 49 4.08 10.46 -4.48
N ALA A 50 4.83 11.56 -4.39
CA ALA A 50 6.22 11.60 -4.81
C ALA A 50 7.12 10.69 -3.97
N VAL A 51 6.88 10.59 -2.65
CA VAL A 51 7.60 9.67 -1.77
C VAL A 51 7.26 8.23 -2.13
N TRP A 52 5.98 7.89 -2.29
CA TRP A 52 5.54 6.55 -2.69
C TRP A 52 6.22 6.07 -3.98
N LYS A 53 6.29 6.93 -5.01
CA LYS A 53 6.92 6.60 -6.31
C LYS A 53 8.37 6.13 -6.18
N LYS A 54 9.10 6.59 -5.17
CA LYS A 54 10.51 6.21 -4.94
C LYS A 54 10.67 4.74 -4.54
N PHE A 55 9.61 4.14 -4.00
CA PHE A 55 9.62 2.73 -3.60
C PHE A 55 9.14 1.81 -4.71
N VAL A 56 8.41 2.30 -5.70
CA VAL A 56 7.94 1.46 -6.81
C VAL A 56 9.13 1.03 -7.66
N HIS A 57 9.17 -0.25 -8.04
CA HIS A 57 10.22 -0.75 -8.93
C HIS A 57 10.21 0.03 -10.26
N PRO A 58 11.37 0.44 -10.80
CA PRO A 58 11.46 1.28 -12.00
C PRO A 58 10.67 0.73 -13.20
N ASP A 59 10.76 -0.59 -13.44
CA ASP A 59 10.04 -1.27 -14.53
C ASP A 59 8.51 -1.18 -14.40
N ASP A 60 7.99 -1.18 -13.16
CA ASP A 60 6.56 -1.22 -12.89
C ASP A 60 5.97 0.19 -12.79
N LEU A 61 6.82 1.20 -12.54
CA LEU A 61 6.40 2.58 -12.28
C LEU A 61 5.48 3.14 -13.35
N LYS A 62 5.81 2.93 -14.63
CA LYS A 62 4.99 3.44 -15.74
C LYS A 62 3.58 2.84 -15.74
N GLN A 63 3.49 1.52 -15.59
CA GLN A 63 2.22 0.79 -15.58
C GLN A 63 1.37 1.20 -14.37
N VAL A 64 2.00 1.28 -13.20
CA VAL A 64 1.34 1.66 -11.94
C VAL A 64 0.79 3.08 -12.00
N LEU A 65 1.57 4.04 -12.50
CA LEU A 65 1.10 5.42 -12.67
C LEU A 65 -0.07 5.51 -13.64
N GLN A 66 -0.05 4.73 -14.72
CA GLN A 66 -1.16 4.69 -15.67
C GLN A 66 -2.42 4.11 -15.03
N ALA A 67 -2.31 3.01 -14.28
CA ALA A 67 -3.45 2.42 -13.57
C ALA A 67 -4.06 3.38 -12.55
N VAL A 68 -3.22 4.05 -11.75
CA VAL A 68 -3.67 5.07 -10.79
C VAL A 68 -4.34 6.25 -11.49
N LYS A 69 -3.77 6.72 -12.61
CA LYS A 69 -4.35 7.80 -13.41
C LYS A 69 -5.73 7.41 -13.95
N THR A 70 -5.84 6.26 -14.58
CA THR A 70 -7.11 5.75 -15.13
C THR A 70 -8.15 5.59 -14.04
N ALA A 71 -7.80 4.97 -12.91
CA ALA A 71 -8.72 4.80 -11.78
C ALA A 71 -9.26 6.14 -11.25
N ARG A 72 -8.40 7.16 -11.19
CA ARG A 72 -8.78 8.51 -10.77
C ARG A 72 -9.75 9.16 -11.76
N GLU A 73 -9.49 9.00 -13.06
CA GLU A 73 -10.29 9.60 -14.13
C GLU A 73 -11.67 8.92 -14.26
N THR A 74 -11.71 7.59 -14.17
CA THR A 74 -12.95 6.81 -14.32
C THR A 74 -13.70 6.61 -13.00
N ARG A 75 -13.14 7.08 -11.88
CA ARG A 75 -13.66 6.86 -10.51
C ARG A 75 -13.99 5.38 -10.23
N SER A 76 -13.21 4.49 -10.82
CA SER A 76 -13.47 3.05 -10.78
C SER A 76 -12.53 2.32 -9.81
N LEU A 77 -12.94 1.14 -9.37
CA LEU A 77 -12.04 0.18 -8.74
C LEU A 77 -10.89 -0.13 -9.68
N TYR A 78 -9.66 -0.02 -9.22
CA TYR A 78 -8.51 -0.63 -9.88
C TYR A 78 -7.88 -1.70 -8.99
N SER A 79 -7.47 -2.78 -9.62
CA SER A 79 -6.65 -3.83 -9.01
C SER A 79 -5.33 -3.88 -9.75
N ILE A 80 -4.21 -3.77 -9.05
CA ILE A 80 -2.89 -3.86 -9.65
C ILE A 80 -1.90 -4.52 -8.72
N ASP A 81 -1.11 -5.43 -9.29
CA ASP A 81 0.04 -6.03 -8.63
C ASP A 81 1.30 -5.34 -9.13
N TYR A 82 2.18 -4.91 -8.22
CA TYR A 82 3.46 -4.30 -8.59
C TYR A 82 4.54 -4.53 -7.54
N ARG A 83 5.80 -4.40 -7.96
CA ARG A 83 6.95 -4.54 -7.08
C ARG A 83 7.29 -3.23 -6.39
N ILE A 84 7.64 -3.32 -5.12
CA ILE A 84 8.35 -2.27 -4.39
C ILE A 84 9.77 -2.70 -4.05
N VAL A 85 10.66 -1.73 -3.92
CA VAL A 85 12.00 -1.85 -3.36
C VAL A 85 11.97 -1.25 -1.96
N ARG A 86 12.26 -2.07 -0.95
CA ARG A 86 12.28 -1.58 0.44
C ARG A 86 13.42 -0.60 0.67
N ALA A 87 13.18 0.44 1.45
CA ALA A 87 14.22 1.43 1.77
C ALA A 87 15.32 0.86 2.68
N ASP A 88 14.97 0.00 3.64
CA ASP A 88 15.92 -0.56 4.61
C ASP A 88 16.90 -1.60 4.05
N THR A 89 16.45 -2.39 3.08
CA THR A 89 17.14 -3.63 2.67
C THR A 89 17.35 -3.75 1.17
N ALA A 90 16.80 -2.82 0.38
CA ALA A 90 16.72 -2.89 -1.09
C ALA A 90 16.05 -4.18 -1.61
N LYS A 91 15.41 -4.97 -0.75
CA LYS A 91 14.71 -6.20 -1.15
C LYS A 91 13.43 -5.86 -1.89
N ILE A 92 13.16 -6.62 -2.94
CA ILE A 92 11.93 -6.51 -3.72
C ILE A 92 10.80 -7.22 -2.98
N ARG A 93 9.62 -6.57 -2.93
CA ARG A 93 8.35 -7.18 -2.48
C ARG A 93 7.23 -6.93 -3.47
N TRP A 94 6.35 -7.90 -3.64
CA TRP A 94 5.15 -7.78 -4.46
C TRP A 94 4.00 -7.21 -3.64
N LEU A 95 3.40 -6.11 -4.07
CA LEU A 95 2.18 -5.57 -3.50
C LEU A 95 1.00 -5.84 -4.44
N SER A 96 -0.12 -6.25 -3.86
CA SER A 96 -1.42 -6.27 -4.53
C SER A 96 -2.27 -5.14 -3.99
N VAL A 97 -2.72 -4.25 -4.85
CA VAL A 97 -3.49 -3.05 -4.50
C VAL A 97 -4.89 -3.16 -5.06
N LEU A 98 -5.90 -2.92 -4.24
CA LEU A 98 -7.31 -2.88 -4.64
C LEU A 98 -7.91 -1.55 -4.19
N GLY A 99 -8.03 -0.58 -5.09
CA GLY A 99 -8.50 0.76 -4.75
C GLY A 99 -9.75 1.19 -5.50
N THR A 100 -10.85 1.46 -4.79
CA THR A 100 -11.80 2.56 -5.10
C THR A 100 -11.32 3.85 -4.44
N ARG A 101 -10.76 3.65 -3.24
CA ARG A 101 -10.16 4.56 -2.28
C ARG A 101 -9.22 3.67 -1.45
N GLY A 102 -7.91 3.85 -1.59
CA GLY A 102 -6.96 3.67 -0.48
C GLY A 102 -6.68 2.29 0.14
N GLN A 103 -7.24 1.17 -0.33
CA GLN A 103 -6.98 -0.13 0.32
C GLN A 103 -5.89 -0.93 -0.42
N ILE A 104 -4.87 -1.37 0.31
CA ILE A 104 -3.85 -2.29 -0.21
C ILE A 104 -4.05 -3.63 0.49
N LYS A 105 -4.47 -4.65 -0.28
CA LYS A 105 -4.50 -6.04 0.19
C LYS A 105 -3.23 -6.73 -0.29
N TYR A 106 -2.17 -6.69 0.51
CA TYR A 106 -1.00 -7.52 0.24
C TYR A 106 -1.36 -9.00 0.43
N GLN A 107 -1.19 -9.80 -0.63
CA GLN A 107 -1.20 -11.25 -0.54
C GLN A 107 0.13 -11.75 -1.11
N SER A 108 1.01 -12.25 -0.24
CA SER A 108 2.23 -12.92 -0.69
C SER A 108 1.85 -14.22 -1.41
N LYS A 109 2.08 -14.28 -2.73
CA LYS A 109 1.96 -15.53 -3.51
C LYS A 109 2.94 -16.64 -3.09
N TRP A 110 3.80 -16.41 -2.10
CA TRP A 110 4.88 -17.32 -1.69
C TRP A 110 4.91 -17.64 -0.19
N ASP A 111 3.87 -17.34 0.60
CA ASP A 111 3.74 -17.96 1.94
C ASP A 111 2.80 -19.16 1.82
N ASN A 112 3.29 -20.22 1.19
CA ASN A 112 2.67 -21.53 1.26
C ASN A 112 3.05 -22.14 2.62
N ARG A 113 2.43 -21.64 3.67
CA ARG A 113 2.33 -22.36 4.94
C ARG A 113 0.89 -22.76 5.10
N ASP A 114 0.63 -24.00 4.72
CA ASP A 114 -0.51 -24.79 5.15
C ASP A 114 -0.71 -24.59 6.65
N ILE A 115 -1.81 -23.93 7.01
CA ILE A 115 -2.31 -23.91 8.38
C ILE A 115 -3.54 -24.81 8.36
N PRO A 116 -3.48 -26.01 8.96
CA PRO A 116 -4.65 -26.87 9.04
C PRO A 116 -5.71 -26.21 9.93
N PHE A 117 -6.95 -26.19 9.44
CA PHE A 117 -8.10 -25.93 10.29
C PHE A 117 -8.38 -27.18 11.13
N TRP A 118 -8.17 -27.07 12.44
CA TRP A 118 -8.99 -27.74 13.45
C TRP A 118 -9.22 -26.78 14.61
#